data_AF-B0R4S1-F1
#
_entry.id   AF-B0R4S1-F1
#
_cell.length_a   1.000
_cell.length_b   1.000
_cell.length_c   1.000
_cell.angle_alpha   90.00
_cell.angle_beta   90.00
_cell.angle_gamma   90.00
#
_symmetry.space_group_name_H-M   'P 1'
#
loop_
_entity.id
_entity.type
_entity.pdbx_description
1 polymer ?
#
loop_
_entity_poly.entity_id
_entity_poly.type
_entity_poly.pdbx_seq_one_letter_code
_entity_poly.pdbx_strand_id
1 'polypeptide(L)'
;MAGNLRGWIKEHRAKIRASPLRGLLHAVFTAYLGFWYTLTSRWPFGTHVYDEDWDLLVILDACRVDVLDDVADEYAFIETVDSRWSIGSHSHEWLTQTFSRAHEAEIAETAYISGNGHTYETFTEREYPPDETVPVCRPNWNGVDERDFGHLDMLWETAHTDGIGVPPRAITDRTVEVARESEYDRTVAHYMQPHIPYISQAVAEDRQPTELESRGWKHLESGTADRSEIWELYEDNLRLVLDEVELLLENVDAETVVVTADHGNAFGEYTITGHPEGMLLPSVRRVPWVTTTATDTGTFDPDGDYGTASEDTTDINDHLEDLGYL
;
A
#
# COMPACT_ATOMS: atom_id res chain seq x y z
N MET A 1 15.74 -13.56 0.60
CA MET A 1 17.08 -13.46 1.23
C MET A 1 17.24 -14.42 2.42
N ALA A 2 18.48 -14.79 2.80
CA ALA A 2 18.77 -15.58 4.01
C ALA A 2 19.47 -14.70 5.07
N GLY A 3 19.20 -14.94 6.35
CA GLY A 3 19.74 -14.10 7.44
C GLY A 3 21.27 -13.94 7.43
N ASN A 4 21.75 -12.75 7.80
CA ASN A 4 23.17 -12.36 7.78
C ASN A 4 23.65 -11.92 9.17
N LEU A 5 23.94 -12.90 10.04
CA LEU A 5 24.41 -12.64 11.40
C LEU A 5 25.65 -11.73 11.47
N ARG A 6 26.60 -11.85 10.54
CA ARG A 6 27.83 -11.03 10.56
C ARG A 6 27.56 -9.58 10.20
N GLY A 7 26.75 -9.35 9.15
CA GLY A 7 26.27 -8.03 8.76
C GLY A 7 25.50 -7.39 9.90
N TRP A 8 24.53 -8.12 10.45
CA TRP A 8 23.71 -7.70 11.58
C TRP A 8 24.54 -7.26 12.79
N ILE A 9 25.55 -8.06 13.21
CA ILE A 9 26.43 -7.69 14.33
C ILE A 9 27.22 -6.41 14.01
N LYS A 10 27.73 -6.26 12.78
CA LYS A 10 28.55 -5.10 12.38
C LYS A 10 27.72 -3.82 12.44
N GLU A 11 26.53 -3.85 11.86
CA GLU A 11 25.61 -2.72 11.80
C GLU A 11 25.11 -2.31 13.19
N HIS A 12 24.63 -3.28 13.98
CA HIS A 12 24.09 -2.98 15.31
C HIS A 12 25.17 -2.53 16.30
N ARG A 13 26.43 -2.99 16.16
CA ARG A 13 27.55 -2.41 16.92
C ARG A 13 27.75 -0.93 16.63
N ALA A 14 27.52 -0.48 15.40
CA ALA A 14 27.60 0.94 15.05
C ALA A 14 26.39 1.70 15.61
N LYS A 15 25.16 1.21 15.38
CA LYS A 15 23.91 1.80 15.89
C LYS A 15 23.90 1.94 17.42
N ILE A 16 24.30 0.89 18.16
CA ILE A 16 24.40 0.89 19.63
C ILE A 16 25.45 1.88 20.14
N ARG A 17 26.58 2.04 19.45
CA ARG A 17 27.59 3.05 19.85
C ARG A 17 27.09 4.48 19.68
N ALA A 18 26.29 4.74 18.65
CA ALA A 18 25.72 6.06 18.39
C ALA A 18 24.55 6.37 19.34
N SER A 19 23.65 5.41 19.57
CA SER A 19 22.52 5.52 20.49
C SER A 19 22.27 4.17 21.19
N PRO A 20 22.73 3.97 22.44
CA PRO A 20 22.71 2.67 23.09
C PRO A 20 21.33 2.03 23.22
N LEU A 21 20.33 2.79 23.67
CA LEU A 21 18.98 2.28 23.87
C LEU A 21 18.27 2.02 22.53
N ARG A 22 18.28 3.01 21.62
CA ARG A 22 17.64 2.88 20.29
C ARG A 22 18.28 1.76 19.47
N GLY A 23 19.61 1.68 19.48
CA GLY A 23 20.35 0.62 18.79
C GLY A 23 20.09 -0.77 19.36
N LEU A 24 19.89 -0.92 20.67
CA LEU A 24 19.53 -2.20 21.29
C LEU A 24 18.10 -2.61 20.93
N LEU A 25 17.14 -1.68 21.00
CA LEU A 25 15.75 -1.93 20.62
C LEU A 25 15.65 -2.32 19.13
N HIS A 26 16.37 -1.63 18.26
CA HIS A 26 16.47 -1.97 16.83
C HIS A 26 17.06 -3.37 16.60
N ALA A 27 18.07 -3.75 17.39
CA ALA A 27 18.64 -5.11 17.33
C ALA A 27 17.59 -6.17 17.69
N VAL A 28 16.81 -5.93 18.76
CA VAL A 28 15.73 -6.84 19.16
C VAL A 28 14.66 -6.92 18.08
N PHE A 29 14.27 -5.77 17.50
CA PHE A 29 13.27 -5.69 16.44
C PHE A 29 13.68 -6.46 15.17
N THR A 30 14.89 -6.25 14.65
CA THR A 30 15.39 -6.98 13.46
C THR A 30 15.61 -8.47 13.71
N ALA A 31 15.93 -8.88 14.95
CA ALA A 31 15.93 -10.29 15.31
C ALA A 31 14.51 -10.88 15.32
N TYR A 32 13.53 -10.12 15.78
CA TYR A 32 12.11 -10.46 15.69
C TYR A 32 11.67 -10.59 14.22
N LEU A 33 11.99 -9.64 13.34
CA LEU A 33 11.64 -9.70 11.91
C LEU A 33 12.11 -11.00 11.25
N GLY A 34 13.36 -11.41 11.51
CA GLY A 34 13.89 -12.65 10.96
C GLY A 34 13.11 -13.89 11.40
N PHE A 35 12.64 -13.92 12.66
CA PHE A 35 11.76 -14.97 13.16
C PHE A 35 10.36 -14.87 12.57
N TRP A 36 9.80 -13.65 12.55
CA TRP A 36 8.48 -13.33 12.01
C TRP A 36 8.33 -13.84 10.59
N TYR A 37 9.17 -13.37 9.67
CA TYR A 37 9.11 -13.77 8.26
C TYR A 37 9.51 -15.22 8.00
N THR A 38 10.27 -15.86 8.90
CA THR A 38 10.47 -17.32 8.81
C THR A 38 9.16 -18.07 9.09
N LEU A 39 8.29 -17.55 9.97
CA LEU A 39 7.02 -18.18 10.28
C LEU A 39 5.92 -17.76 9.29
N THR A 40 5.73 -16.47 9.05
CA THR A 40 4.60 -15.94 8.27
C THR A 40 4.68 -16.25 6.80
N SER A 41 5.88 -16.42 6.24
CA SER A 41 6.04 -16.93 4.88
C SER A 41 5.53 -18.37 4.68
N ARG A 42 5.19 -19.08 5.76
CA ARG A 42 4.67 -20.46 5.74
C ARG A 42 3.25 -20.54 6.29
N TRP A 43 2.96 -19.71 7.27
CA TRP A 43 1.67 -19.59 7.92
C TRP A 43 1.31 -18.11 8.03
N PRO A 44 0.75 -17.54 6.95
CA PRO A 44 0.24 -16.18 6.96
C PRO A 44 -0.72 -15.98 8.13
N PHE A 45 -0.69 -14.79 8.72
CA PHE A 45 -1.66 -14.39 9.74
C PHE A 45 -2.40 -13.19 9.21
N GLY A 46 -3.72 -13.24 9.21
CA GLY A 46 -4.58 -12.18 8.69
C GLY A 46 -5.63 -12.76 7.76
N THR A 47 -6.28 -11.87 7.02
CA THR A 47 -7.36 -12.16 6.07
C THR A 47 -6.77 -12.11 4.67
N HIS A 48 -6.82 -13.22 3.95
CA HIS A 48 -6.34 -13.30 2.59
C HIS A 48 -7.46 -12.87 1.64
N VAL A 49 -7.23 -11.88 0.78
CA VAL A 49 -8.30 -11.31 -0.06
C VAL A 49 -8.86 -12.33 -1.06
N TYR A 50 -8.06 -13.29 -1.51
CA TYR A 50 -8.55 -14.37 -2.40
C TYR A 50 -9.37 -15.46 -1.69
N ASP A 51 -9.43 -15.45 -0.35
CA ASP A 51 -10.36 -16.32 0.40
C ASP A 51 -11.77 -15.70 0.52
N GLU A 52 -11.93 -14.45 0.08
CA GLU A 52 -13.17 -13.68 0.09
C GLU A 52 -13.75 -13.57 -1.33
N ASP A 53 -15.04 -13.24 -1.42
CA ASP A 53 -15.76 -13.09 -2.68
C ASP A 53 -15.83 -11.61 -3.07
N TRP A 54 -15.39 -11.29 -4.30
CA TRP A 54 -15.35 -9.94 -4.86
C TRP A 54 -15.09 -10.01 -6.38
N ASP A 55 -15.65 -9.04 -7.10
CA ASP A 55 -15.37 -8.79 -8.52
C ASP A 55 -14.40 -7.61 -8.66
N LEU A 56 -14.56 -6.57 -7.81
CA LEU A 56 -13.68 -5.41 -7.72
C LEU A 56 -13.14 -5.26 -6.29
N LEU A 57 -11.81 -5.26 -6.16
CA LEU A 57 -11.10 -5.00 -4.92
C LEU A 57 -10.40 -3.64 -4.98
N VAL A 58 -10.85 -2.70 -4.17
CA VAL A 58 -10.24 -1.38 -4.02
C VAL A 58 -9.32 -1.41 -2.79
N ILE A 59 -8.03 -1.17 -3.02
CA ILE A 59 -7.02 -1.08 -1.95
C ILE A 59 -6.61 0.39 -1.79
N LEU A 60 -6.76 0.91 -0.57
CA LEU A 60 -6.30 2.23 -0.15
C LEU A 60 -5.01 2.07 0.69
N ASP A 61 -3.84 2.43 0.15
CA ASP A 61 -2.56 2.23 0.83
C ASP A 61 -2.55 2.92 2.21
N ALA A 62 -2.20 2.13 3.24
CA ALA A 62 -2.11 2.56 4.62
C ALA A 62 -3.39 3.15 5.24
N CYS A 63 -4.59 2.82 4.74
CA CYS A 63 -5.85 3.32 5.30
C CYS A 63 -6.19 2.68 6.67
N ARG A 64 -6.42 3.53 7.68
CA ARG A 64 -6.85 3.10 9.01
C ARG A 64 -8.38 2.99 9.11
N VAL A 65 -8.83 1.99 9.86
CA VAL A 65 -10.26 1.78 10.15
C VAL A 65 -10.92 3.01 10.78
N ASP A 66 -10.28 3.62 11.78
CA ASP A 66 -10.87 4.75 12.52
C ASP A 66 -10.98 6.02 11.68
N VAL A 67 -10.05 6.24 10.75
CA VAL A 67 -10.11 7.41 9.86
C VAL A 67 -11.16 7.22 8.77
N LEU A 68 -11.31 6.00 8.23
CA LEU A 68 -12.40 5.72 7.30
C LEU A 68 -13.77 5.87 7.98
N ASP A 69 -13.90 5.40 9.23
CA ASP A 69 -15.13 5.54 10.03
C ASP A 69 -15.48 7.02 10.28
N ASP A 70 -14.49 7.87 10.53
CA ASP A 70 -14.67 9.32 10.77
C ASP A 70 -15.24 10.06 9.55
N VAL A 71 -14.93 9.61 8.32
CA VAL A 71 -15.41 10.24 7.06
C VAL A 71 -16.52 9.46 6.36
N ALA A 72 -16.92 8.30 6.90
CA ALA A 72 -17.85 7.38 6.23
C ALA A 72 -19.18 8.02 5.85
N ASP A 73 -19.74 8.88 6.73
CA ASP A 73 -21.02 9.55 6.52
C ASP A 73 -21.01 10.55 5.34
N GLU A 74 -19.83 10.87 4.79
CA GLU A 74 -19.68 11.76 3.61
C GLU A 74 -19.93 11.01 2.30
N TYR A 75 -19.86 9.68 2.29
CA TYR A 75 -19.86 8.84 1.09
C TYR A 75 -21.00 7.82 1.10
N ALA A 76 -21.91 7.92 0.14
CA ALA A 76 -23.14 7.10 0.11
C ALA A 76 -22.87 5.59 -0.06
N PHE A 77 -21.73 5.22 -0.65
CA PHE A 77 -21.36 3.82 -0.86
C PHE A 77 -20.81 3.14 0.41
N ILE A 78 -20.58 3.89 1.50
CA ILE A 78 -20.07 3.37 2.77
C ILE A 78 -21.21 3.25 3.78
N GLU A 79 -21.89 2.10 3.80
CA GLU A 79 -22.97 1.84 4.77
C GLU A 79 -22.44 1.40 6.14
N THR A 80 -21.35 0.63 6.16
CA THR A 80 -20.77 0.07 7.38
C THR A 80 -19.28 -0.14 7.18
N VAL A 81 -18.47 0.33 8.14
CA VAL A 81 -17.03 0.09 8.18
C VAL A 81 -16.74 -1.10 9.09
N ASP A 82 -16.64 -2.29 8.51
CA ASP A 82 -16.09 -3.44 9.21
C ASP A 82 -14.55 -3.35 9.26
N SER A 83 -13.92 -4.31 9.92
CA SER A 83 -12.46 -4.44 9.89
C SER A 83 -12.00 -5.87 9.74
N ARG A 84 -10.82 -6.02 9.14
CA ARG A 84 -10.10 -7.29 9.01
C ARG A 84 -8.66 -7.12 9.48
N TRP A 85 -8.05 -8.21 9.92
CA TRP A 85 -6.60 -8.21 10.13
C TRP A 85 -5.95 -8.38 8.77
N SER A 86 -5.13 -7.42 8.36
CA SER A 86 -4.31 -7.56 7.16
C SER A 86 -3.24 -8.63 7.34
N ILE A 87 -2.91 -9.31 6.24
CA ILE A 87 -1.81 -10.25 6.20
C ILE A 87 -0.44 -9.57 6.27
N GLY A 88 -0.34 -8.30 5.86
CA GLY A 88 0.87 -7.49 5.95
C GLY A 88 0.71 -6.28 6.86
N SER A 89 1.82 -5.75 7.35
CA SER A 89 1.89 -4.45 8.04
C SER A 89 2.58 -3.37 7.21
N HIS A 90 2.92 -3.69 5.97
CA HIS A 90 3.67 -2.89 4.99
C HIS A 90 3.33 -3.42 3.59
N SER A 91 3.29 -2.59 2.55
CA SER A 91 2.87 -3.04 1.21
C SER A 91 3.72 -4.17 0.67
N HIS A 92 5.05 -4.10 0.83
CA HIS A 92 5.96 -5.19 0.40
C HIS A 92 5.62 -6.54 1.09
N GLU A 93 5.28 -6.52 2.38
CA GLU A 93 4.82 -7.71 3.11
C GLU A 93 3.44 -8.19 2.63
N TRP A 94 2.51 -7.27 2.38
CA TRP A 94 1.18 -7.57 1.89
C TRP A 94 1.22 -8.20 0.50
N LEU A 95 1.91 -7.57 -0.46
CA LEU A 95 2.09 -8.06 -1.83
C LEU A 95 2.71 -9.46 -1.85
N THR A 96 3.80 -9.66 -1.10
CA THR A 96 4.51 -10.93 -1.04
C THR A 96 3.64 -12.06 -0.45
N GLN A 97 2.75 -11.76 0.49
CA GLN A 97 1.84 -12.75 1.08
C GLN A 97 0.59 -12.99 0.23
N THR A 98 -0.01 -11.94 -0.33
CA THR A 98 -1.28 -11.99 -1.08
C THR A 98 -1.11 -12.72 -2.41
N PHE A 99 -0.07 -12.35 -3.16
CA PHE A 99 0.13 -12.84 -4.52
C PHE A 99 1.08 -14.03 -4.51
N SER A 100 0.56 -15.17 -4.04
CA SER A 100 1.32 -16.42 -3.92
C SER A 100 0.77 -17.50 -4.85
N ARG A 101 1.62 -18.49 -5.18
CA ARG A 101 1.24 -19.64 -6.00
C ARG A 101 0.11 -20.49 -5.41
N ALA A 102 -0.29 -20.25 -4.15
CA ALA A 102 -1.46 -20.89 -3.58
C ALA A 102 -2.77 -20.45 -4.24
N HIS A 103 -2.79 -19.24 -4.83
CA HIS A 103 -3.93 -18.62 -5.52
C HIS A 103 -3.61 -18.30 -6.99
N GLU A 104 -2.70 -19.07 -7.60
CA GLU A 104 -2.22 -18.83 -8.97
C GLU A 104 -3.36 -18.82 -10.00
N ALA A 105 -4.38 -19.68 -9.82
CA ALA A 105 -5.50 -19.77 -10.75
C ALA A 105 -6.38 -18.51 -10.69
N GLU A 106 -6.65 -18.00 -9.49
CA GLU A 106 -7.43 -16.79 -9.28
C GLU A 106 -6.65 -15.54 -9.74
N ILE A 107 -5.34 -15.49 -9.50
CA ILE A 107 -4.46 -14.41 -9.95
C ILE A 107 -4.39 -14.34 -11.49
N ALA A 108 -4.39 -15.49 -12.17
CA ALA A 108 -4.40 -15.57 -13.64
C ALA A 108 -5.67 -15.00 -14.29
N GLU A 109 -6.76 -14.89 -13.54
CA GLU A 109 -8.03 -14.29 -13.98
C GLU A 109 -8.23 -12.88 -13.35
N THR A 110 -7.16 -12.29 -12.80
CA THR A 110 -7.21 -10.98 -12.14
C THR A 110 -6.45 -9.93 -12.94
N ALA A 111 -7.12 -8.80 -13.21
CA ALA A 111 -6.49 -7.55 -13.62
C ALA A 111 -6.03 -6.78 -12.39
N TYR A 112 -4.76 -6.39 -12.34
CA TYR A 112 -4.20 -5.64 -11.22
C TYR A 112 -3.60 -4.31 -11.68
N ILE A 113 -4.24 -3.21 -11.28
CA ILE A 113 -3.82 -1.85 -11.55
C ILE A 113 -3.28 -1.27 -10.23
N SER A 114 -2.01 -0.90 -10.19
CA SER A 114 -1.37 -0.41 -8.96
C SER A 114 -0.45 0.77 -9.19
N GLY A 115 -0.51 1.73 -8.27
CA GLY A 115 0.46 2.82 -8.19
C GLY A 115 1.66 2.52 -7.30
N ASN A 116 1.72 1.33 -6.69
CA ASN A 116 2.70 1.01 -5.64
C ASN A 116 3.97 0.40 -6.24
N GLY A 117 5.11 1.07 -6.05
CA GLY A 117 6.42 0.64 -6.55
C GLY A 117 6.86 -0.76 -6.09
N HIS A 118 6.43 -1.22 -4.91
CA HIS A 118 6.77 -2.56 -4.42
C HIS A 118 6.23 -3.69 -5.32
N THR A 119 5.31 -3.40 -6.24
CA THR A 119 4.89 -4.35 -7.28
C THR A 119 6.06 -4.79 -8.16
N TYR A 120 6.95 -3.86 -8.52
CA TYR A 120 8.15 -4.17 -9.30
C TYR A 120 9.15 -5.00 -8.52
N GLU A 121 9.48 -4.58 -7.30
CA GLU A 121 10.37 -5.33 -6.41
C GLU A 121 9.87 -6.77 -6.20
N THR A 122 8.56 -6.93 -5.95
CA THR A 122 7.95 -8.23 -5.64
C THR A 122 7.82 -9.14 -6.86
N PHE A 123 7.29 -8.62 -7.98
CA PHE A 123 6.89 -9.45 -9.14
C PHE A 123 7.96 -9.52 -10.23
N THR A 124 8.79 -8.49 -10.37
CA THR A 124 9.86 -8.39 -11.38
C THR A 124 11.20 -8.81 -10.80
N GLU A 125 11.67 -8.11 -9.77
CA GLU A 125 12.99 -8.34 -9.18
C GLU A 125 13.00 -9.56 -8.26
N ARG A 126 11.81 -9.96 -7.78
CA ARG A 126 11.62 -11.06 -6.84
C ARG A 126 12.41 -10.83 -5.55
N GLU A 127 12.46 -9.57 -5.15
CA GLU A 127 12.87 -9.15 -3.83
C GLU A 127 11.71 -9.37 -2.87
N TYR A 128 12.05 -9.73 -1.63
CA TYR A 128 11.05 -10.12 -0.64
C TYR A 128 11.52 -9.73 0.76
N PRO A 129 10.59 -9.40 1.67
CA PRO A 129 10.89 -9.09 3.06
C PRO A 129 11.73 -10.16 3.78
N PRO A 130 12.51 -9.77 4.82
CA PRO A 130 12.67 -8.40 5.34
C PRO A 130 13.59 -7.54 4.49
N ASP A 131 13.31 -6.24 4.46
CA ASP A 131 14.17 -5.22 3.84
C ASP A 131 15.34 -4.86 4.76
N GLU A 132 15.14 -5.04 6.07
CA GLU A 132 16.18 -4.89 7.07
C GLU A 132 17.19 -6.05 7.10
N THR A 133 18.43 -5.73 7.48
CA THR A 133 19.41 -6.79 7.77
C THR A 133 19.01 -7.53 9.04
N VAL A 134 18.67 -8.82 8.90
CA VAL A 134 18.26 -9.68 10.02
C VAL A 134 19.30 -10.77 10.35
N PRO A 135 19.43 -11.22 11.62
CA PRO A 135 20.51 -12.13 12.01
C PRO A 135 20.25 -13.58 11.57
N VAL A 136 19.00 -14.03 11.65
CA VAL A 136 18.54 -15.36 11.25
C VAL A 136 17.18 -15.21 10.59
N CYS A 137 17.09 -15.60 9.32
CA CYS A 137 15.83 -15.63 8.57
C CYS A 137 15.92 -16.70 7.49
N ARG A 138 14.88 -17.53 7.38
CA ARG A 138 14.75 -18.59 6.37
C ARG A 138 13.32 -18.57 5.82
N PRO A 139 12.92 -17.48 5.15
CA PRO A 139 11.58 -17.39 4.61
C PRO A 139 11.38 -18.43 3.51
N ASN A 140 10.13 -18.74 3.21
CA ASN A 140 9.68 -19.65 2.17
C ASN A 140 8.60 -18.95 1.34
N TRP A 141 8.92 -17.74 0.89
CA TRP A 141 8.06 -16.99 -0.02
C TRP A 141 7.85 -17.81 -1.29
N ASN A 142 6.59 -17.87 -1.72
CA ASN A 142 6.16 -18.60 -2.90
C ASN A 142 5.35 -17.67 -3.80
N GLY A 143 5.91 -16.49 -4.07
CA GLY A 143 5.28 -15.43 -4.84
C GLY A 143 5.11 -15.80 -6.31
N VAL A 144 4.10 -15.19 -6.93
CA VAL A 144 3.93 -15.13 -8.38
C VAL A 144 4.94 -14.16 -9.02
N ASP A 145 4.98 -14.11 -10.35
CA ASP A 145 5.65 -13.08 -11.14
C ASP A 145 4.66 -12.41 -12.12
N GLU A 146 5.11 -11.37 -12.82
CA GLU A 146 4.29 -10.55 -13.71
C GLU A 146 3.44 -11.36 -14.71
N ARG A 147 3.93 -12.51 -15.17
CA ARG A 147 3.27 -13.33 -16.21
C ARG A 147 2.14 -14.19 -15.69
N ASP A 148 2.02 -14.31 -14.38
CA ASP A 148 0.98 -15.11 -13.74
C ASP A 148 -0.31 -14.33 -13.58
N PHE A 149 -0.28 -12.99 -13.72
CA PHE A 149 -1.48 -12.16 -13.72
C PHE A 149 -2.20 -12.26 -15.06
N GLY A 150 -3.52 -12.18 -15.01
CA GLY A 150 -4.31 -11.96 -16.23
C GLY A 150 -3.89 -10.66 -16.90
N HIS A 151 -3.81 -9.60 -16.08
CA HIS A 151 -3.31 -8.30 -16.50
C HIS A 151 -2.64 -7.58 -15.32
N LEU A 152 -1.53 -6.88 -15.57
CA LEU A 152 -0.78 -6.14 -14.55
C LEU A 152 -0.31 -4.81 -15.11
N ASP A 153 -0.80 -3.72 -14.53
CA ASP A 153 -0.34 -2.36 -14.80
C ASP A 153 0.34 -1.78 -13.56
N MET A 154 1.64 -1.50 -13.70
CA MET A 154 2.45 -0.82 -12.72
C MET A 154 2.52 0.68 -13.05
N LEU A 155 1.48 1.43 -12.66
CA LEU A 155 1.33 2.85 -13.05
C LEU A 155 2.38 3.78 -12.46
N TRP A 156 3.19 3.33 -11.52
CA TRP A 156 4.36 4.10 -11.08
C TRP A 156 5.39 4.30 -12.21
N GLU A 157 5.40 3.46 -13.25
CA GLU A 157 6.28 3.61 -14.41
C GLU A 157 5.82 4.69 -15.39
N THR A 158 4.51 4.99 -15.42
CA THR A 158 3.90 5.79 -16.50
C THR A 158 3.12 7.01 -16.01
N ALA A 159 2.63 6.99 -14.77
CA ALA A 159 1.79 8.03 -14.17
C ALA A 159 2.44 8.76 -12.99
N HIS A 160 3.70 8.45 -12.67
CA HIS A 160 4.43 9.11 -11.59
C HIS A 160 4.60 10.60 -11.89
N THR A 161 4.28 11.44 -10.90
CA THR A 161 4.55 12.87 -10.92
C THR A 161 5.47 13.23 -9.76
N ASP A 162 6.61 13.86 -10.05
CA ASP A 162 7.62 14.24 -9.05
C ASP A 162 7.01 14.92 -7.82
N GLY A 163 7.32 14.37 -6.64
CA GLY A 163 6.85 14.87 -5.33
C GLY A 163 5.40 14.54 -4.99
N ILE A 164 4.58 14.13 -5.96
CA ILE A 164 3.17 13.73 -5.78
C ILE A 164 3.03 12.20 -5.78
N GLY A 165 3.89 11.48 -6.49
CA GLY A 165 3.75 10.05 -6.75
C GLY A 165 2.70 9.78 -7.83
N VAL A 166 2.03 8.63 -7.74
CA VAL A 166 0.92 8.29 -8.65
C VAL A 166 -0.37 8.93 -8.12
N PRO A 167 -1.02 9.84 -8.87
CA PRO A 167 -2.26 10.45 -8.46
C PRO A 167 -3.42 9.44 -8.51
N PRO A 168 -4.44 9.56 -7.65
CA PRO A 168 -5.52 8.59 -7.59
C PRO A 168 -6.35 8.56 -8.89
N ARG A 169 -6.46 9.70 -9.58
CA ARG A 169 -7.05 9.82 -10.93
C ARG A 169 -6.48 8.80 -11.92
N ALA A 170 -5.16 8.59 -11.93
CA ALA A 170 -4.55 7.65 -12.88
C ALA A 170 -4.98 6.20 -12.63
N ILE A 171 -5.15 5.81 -11.37
CA ILE A 171 -5.65 4.48 -10.99
C ILE A 171 -7.11 4.33 -11.42
N THR A 172 -7.95 5.34 -11.18
CA THR A 172 -9.35 5.35 -11.60
C THR A 172 -9.49 5.23 -13.11
N ASP A 173 -8.79 6.09 -13.86
CA ASP A 173 -8.82 6.13 -15.32
C ASP A 173 -8.46 4.78 -15.91
N ARG A 174 -7.33 4.22 -15.47
CA ARG A 174 -6.84 2.95 -16.00
C ARG A 174 -7.73 1.78 -15.59
N THR A 175 -8.28 1.81 -14.37
CA THR A 175 -9.19 0.74 -13.91
C THR A 175 -10.48 0.76 -14.73
N VAL A 176 -11.07 1.94 -14.99
CA VAL A 176 -12.26 2.07 -15.84
C VAL A 176 -11.98 1.59 -17.27
N GLU A 177 -10.84 1.97 -17.85
CA GLU A 177 -10.43 1.51 -19.18
C GLU A 177 -10.31 -0.02 -19.22
N VAL A 178 -9.54 -0.62 -18.32
CA VAL A 178 -9.33 -2.07 -18.26
C VAL A 178 -10.64 -2.81 -18.00
N ALA A 179 -11.47 -2.34 -17.07
CA ALA A 179 -12.73 -2.99 -16.73
C ALA A 179 -13.73 -2.99 -17.90
N ARG A 180 -13.72 -1.96 -18.75
CA ARG A 180 -14.60 -1.89 -19.94
C ARG A 180 -14.07 -2.69 -21.13
N GLU A 181 -12.75 -2.87 -21.24
CA GLU A 181 -12.11 -3.51 -22.40
C GLU A 181 -11.79 -5.00 -22.21
N SER A 182 -11.64 -5.44 -20.97
CA SER A 182 -11.18 -6.79 -20.66
C SER A 182 -12.30 -7.74 -20.26
N GLU A 183 -12.00 -9.05 -20.27
CA GLU A 183 -12.92 -10.12 -19.86
C GLU A 183 -12.46 -10.80 -18.56
N TYR A 184 -11.68 -10.11 -17.70
CA TYR A 184 -11.20 -10.68 -16.45
C TYR A 184 -12.31 -10.78 -15.41
N ASP A 185 -12.37 -11.90 -14.69
CA ASP A 185 -13.37 -12.13 -13.65
C ASP A 185 -13.17 -11.23 -12.43
N ARG A 186 -11.93 -10.76 -12.21
CA ARG A 186 -11.53 -9.98 -11.02
C ARG A 186 -10.68 -8.78 -11.41
N THR A 187 -10.93 -7.64 -10.77
CA THR A 187 -10.12 -6.42 -10.92
C THR A 187 -9.68 -5.89 -9.56
N VAL A 188 -8.41 -5.52 -9.44
CA VAL A 188 -7.83 -4.87 -8.27
C VAL A 188 -7.38 -3.46 -8.64
N ALA A 189 -7.93 -2.45 -7.96
CA ALA A 189 -7.51 -1.05 -8.05
C ALA A 189 -6.78 -0.66 -6.77
N HIS A 190 -5.46 -0.48 -6.85
CA HIS A 190 -4.61 -0.20 -5.69
C HIS A 190 -4.05 1.21 -5.73
N TYR A 191 -4.73 2.07 -4.97
CA TYR A 191 -4.43 3.49 -4.80
C TYR A 191 -3.32 3.69 -3.78
N MET A 192 -2.50 4.72 -4.01
CA MET A 192 -1.46 5.13 -3.07
C MET A 192 -2.00 5.97 -1.93
N GLN A 193 -3.14 6.62 -2.10
CA GLN A 193 -3.73 7.45 -1.05
C GLN A 193 -4.62 6.58 -0.15
N PRO A 194 -4.68 6.81 1.16
CA PRO A 194 -4.25 8.03 1.88
C PRO A 194 -2.77 8.10 2.32
N HIS A 195 -1.90 7.17 1.90
CA HIS A 195 -0.46 7.21 2.22
C HIS A 195 0.19 8.57 1.87
N ILE A 196 1.35 8.82 2.48
CA ILE A 196 2.19 9.98 2.11
C ILE A 196 2.74 9.81 0.67
N PRO A 197 3.01 10.89 -0.06
CA PRO A 197 2.79 12.29 0.31
C PRO A 197 1.29 12.65 0.44
N TYR A 198 0.96 13.55 1.37
CA TYR A 198 -0.41 14.05 1.54
C TYR A 198 -0.71 15.14 0.50
N ILE A 199 -1.22 14.72 -0.65
CA ILE A 199 -1.25 15.55 -1.87
C ILE A 199 -2.54 16.34 -2.05
N SER A 200 -3.57 16.10 -1.25
CA SER A 200 -4.91 16.73 -1.38
C SER A 200 -4.87 18.24 -1.65
N GLN A 201 -4.23 19.01 -0.77
CA GLN A 201 -4.13 20.46 -0.94
C GLN A 201 -3.17 20.87 -2.07
N ALA A 202 -2.09 20.11 -2.26
CA ALA A 202 -1.11 20.39 -3.31
C ALA A 202 -1.73 20.26 -4.71
N VAL A 203 -2.53 19.23 -4.94
CA VAL A 203 -3.29 19.01 -6.18
C VAL A 203 -4.36 20.09 -6.35
N ALA A 204 -5.13 20.40 -5.31
CA ALA A 204 -6.18 21.42 -5.38
C ALA A 204 -5.65 22.82 -5.72
N GLU A 205 -4.43 23.14 -5.29
CA GLU A 205 -3.78 24.44 -5.49
C GLU A 205 -2.80 24.47 -6.67
N ASP A 206 -2.65 23.37 -7.42
CA ASP A 206 -1.68 23.22 -8.51
C ASP A 206 -0.24 23.62 -8.08
N ARG A 207 0.22 23.02 -6.97
CA ARG A 207 1.53 23.26 -6.38
C ARG A 207 2.22 21.96 -6.00
N GLN A 208 3.51 22.06 -5.74
CA GLN A 208 4.27 20.98 -5.12
C GLN A 208 3.88 20.82 -3.64
N PRO A 209 3.88 19.58 -3.11
CA PRO A 209 3.70 19.35 -1.68
C PRO A 209 4.77 20.05 -0.85
N THR A 210 4.37 20.55 0.32
CA THR A 210 5.26 21.12 1.33
C THR A 210 6.05 20.02 2.03
N GLU A 211 7.13 20.39 2.75
CA GLU A 211 7.93 19.43 3.52
C GLU A 211 7.07 18.61 4.51
N LEU A 212 6.05 19.25 5.10
CA LEU A 212 5.13 18.62 6.02
C LEU A 212 4.19 17.62 5.33
N GLU A 213 3.67 17.96 4.14
CA GLU A 213 2.83 17.07 3.33
C GLU A 213 3.63 15.88 2.78
N SER A 214 4.86 16.10 2.33
CA SER A 214 5.72 15.02 1.80
C SER A 214 6.28 14.10 2.89
N ARG A 215 6.60 14.63 4.08
CA ARG A 215 7.35 13.89 5.11
C ARG A 215 6.68 13.94 6.48
N GLY A 216 5.35 14.04 6.50
CA GLY A 216 4.56 14.26 7.72
C GLY A 216 4.87 13.27 8.84
N TRP A 217 5.11 12.00 8.53
CA TRP A 217 5.48 10.99 9.54
C TRP A 217 6.87 11.20 10.14
N LYS A 218 7.85 11.64 9.34
CA LYS A 218 9.20 11.98 9.84
C LYS A 218 9.13 13.21 10.76
N HIS A 219 8.23 14.16 10.47
CA HIS A 219 7.96 15.29 11.36
C HIS A 219 7.25 14.89 12.66
N LEU A 220 6.33 13.94 12.58
CA LEU A 220 5.68 13.37 13.76
C LEU A 220 6.66 12.57 14.64
N GLU A 221 7.51 11.73 14.04
CA GLU A 221 8.54 10.95 14.75
C GLU A 221 9.55 11.85 15.48
N SER A 222 9.96 12.94 14.82
CA SER A 222 10.90 13.91 15.39
C SER A 222 10.26 14.86 16.42
N GLY A 223 8.93 14.89 16.52
CA GLY A 223 8.17 15.82 17.35
C GLY A 223 8.24 17.27 16.86
N THR A 224 8.44 17.47 15.55
CA THR A 224 8.49 18.80 14.92
C THR A 224 7.14 19.24 14.33
N ALA A 225 6.18 18.32 14.24
CA ALA A 225 4.78 18.60 13.90
C ALA A 225 3.83 18.00 14.94
N ASP A 226 2.65 18.61 15.07
CA ASP A 226 1.61 18.13 15.97
C ASP A 226 0.83 16.97 15.33
N ARG A 227 0.45 15.97 16.13
CA ARG A 227 -0.31 14.81 15.65
C ARG A 227 -1.60 15.22 14.95
N SER A 228 -2.32 16.23 15.46
CA SER A 228 -3.58 16.68 14.87
C SER A 228 -3.39 17.28 13.48
N GLU A 229 -2.32 18.02 13.26
CA GLU A 229 -2.00 18.62 11.96
C GLU A 229 -1.72 17.54 10.92
N ILE A 230 -0.91 16.53 11.29
CA ILE A 230 -0.63 15.37 10.41
C ILE A 230 -1.87 14.50 10.18
N TRP A 231 -2.77 14.44 11.16
CA TRP A 231 -4.03 13.71 11.05
C TRP A 231 -4.99 14.38 10.07
N GLU A 232 -5.12 15.71 10.12
CA GLU A 232 -5.94 16.49 9.18
C GLU A 232 -5.44 16.29 7.73
N LEU A 233 -4.12 16.34 7.50
CA LEU A 233 -3.55 16.07 6.17
C LEU A 233 -3.85 14.65 5.66
N TYR A 234 -3.78 13.66 6.55
CA TYR A 234 -4.11 12.27 6.22
C TYR A 234 -5.60 12.08 5.90
N GLU A 235 -6.48 12.73 6.65
CA GLU A 235 -7.92 12.71 6.45
C GLU A 235 -8.32 13.40 5.14
N ASP A 236 -7.72 14.55 4.82
CA ASP A 236 -7.89 15.25 3.55
C ASP A 236 -7.41 14.41 2.35
N ASN A 237 -6.34 13.64 2.54
CA ASN A 237 -5.82 12.72 1.52
C ASN A 237 -6.72 11.48 1.35
N LEU A 238 -7.37 11.03 2.42
CA LEU A 238 -8.40 9.99 2.36
C LEU A 238 -9.63 10.47 1.59
N ARG A 239 -10.11 11.69 1.85
CA ARG A 239 -11.22 12.26 1.08
C ARG A 239 -10.89 12.35 -0.41
N LEU A 240 -9.69 12.83 -0.75
CA LEU A 240 -9.24 12.90 -2.15
C LEU A 240 -9.39 11.55 -2.87
N VAL A 241 -8.98 10.45 -2.25
CA VAL A 241 -9.07 9.14 -2.89
C VAL A 241 -10.47 8.55 -2.86
N LEU A 242 -11.27 8.83 -1.83
CA LEU A 242 -12.65 8.36 -1.77
C LEU A 242 -13.54 9.05 -2.83
N ASP A 243 -13.25 10.30 -3.18
CA ASP A 243 -13.90 10.98 -4.33
C ASP A 243 -13.61 10.25 -5.66
N GLU A 244 -12.38 9.74 -5.83
CA GLU A 244 -11.98 8.95 -6.99
C GLU A 244 -12.58 7.53 -6.97
N VAL A 245 -12.70 6.92 -5.79
CA VAL A 245 -13.38 5.63 -5.62
C VAL A 245 -14.87 5.78 -5.94
N GLU A 246 -15.54 6.84 -5.50
CA GLU A 246 -16.94 7.09 -5.84
C GLU A 246 -17.13 7.13 -7.36
N LEU A 247 -16.26 7.88 -8.06
CA LEU A 247 -16.29 7.93 -9.51
C LEU A 247 -16.02 6.57 -10.16
N LEU A 248 -15.08 5.78 -9.63
CA LEU A 248 -14.79 4.42 -10.10
C LEU A 248 -16.04 3.54 -10.00
N LEU A 249 -16.73 3.57 -8.85
CA LEU A 249 -17.93 2.77 -8.58
C LEU A 249 -19.10 3.15 -9.52
N GLU A 250 -19.15 4.40 -9.98
CA GLU A 250 -20.14 4.88 -10.96
C GLU A 250 -19.78 4.52 -12.42
N ASN A 251 -18.61 3.91 -12.68
CA ASN A 251 -18.09 3.69 -14.04
C ASN A 251 -17.47 2.30 -14.26
N VAL A 252 -17.74 1.34 -13.37
CA VAL A 252 -17.39 -0.08 -13.50
C VAL A 252 -18.59 -0.93 -13.08
N ASP A 253 -18.81 -2.07 -13.74
CA ASP A 253 -19.80 -3.06 -13.29
C ASP A 253 -19.14 -4.08 -12.36
N ALA A 254 -19.65 -4.20 -11.13
CA ALA A 254 -19.23 -5.22 -10.17
C ALA A 254 -20.39 -5.54 -9.21
N GLU A 255 -20.75 -6.83 -9.10
CA GLU A 255 -21.79 -7.27 -8.17
C GLU A 255 -21.31 -7.19 -6.72
N THR A 256 -20.03 -7.44 -6.48
CA THR A 256 -19.40 -7.31 -5.16
C THR A 256 -18.12 -6.50 -5.25
N VAL A 257 -18.14 -5.34 -4.59
CA VAL A 257 -16.97 -4.49 -4.40
C VAL A 257 -16.53 -4.55 -2.95
N VAL A 258 -15.22 -4.71 -2.73
CA VAL A 258 -14.61 -4.58 -1.42
C VAL A 258 -13.65 -3.39 -1.42
N VAL A 259 -13.89 -2.42 -0.54
CA VAL A 259 -12.93 -1.33 -0.25
C VAL A 259 -12.20 -1.65 1.05
N THR A 260 -10.88 -1.81 0.98
CA THR A 260 -10.01 -2.19 2.09
C THR A 260 -8.65 -1.50 1.97
N ALA A 261 -7.71 -1.85 2.85
CA ALA A 261 -6.31 -1.43 2.78
C ALA A 261 -5.37 -2.64 2.81
N ASP A 262 -4.14 -2.44 2.35
CA ASP A 262 -3.04 -3.39 2.51
C ASP A 262 -2.47 -3.36 3.93
N HIS A 263 -2.44 -2.20 4.57
CA HIS A 263 -2.16 -1.98 5.98
C HIS A 263 -2.77 -0.66 6.46
N GLY A 264 -2.52 -0.30 7.71
CA GLY A 264 -2.80 1.01 8.29
C GLY A 264 -1.50 1.76 8.58
N ASN A 265 -1.58 2.74 9.48
CA ASN A 265 -0.45 3.57 9.85
C ASN A 265 -0.48 4.00 11.33
N ALA A 266 0.68 4.00 11.98
CA ALA A 266 0.83 4.51 13.34
C ALA A 266 1.14 6.02 13.33
N PHE A 267 0.49 6.75 14.24
CA PHE A 267 0.62 8.19 14.45
C PHE A 267 1.16 8.48 15.86
N GLY A 268 2.09 7.65 16.35
CA GLY A 268 2.74 7.79 17.65
C GLY A 268 2.27 6.78 18.71
N GLU A 269 1.39 5.84 18.37
CA GLU A 269 0.97 4.77 19.28
C GLU A 269 2.19 4.00 19.79
N TYR A 270 2.36 3.95 21.12
CA TYR A 270 3.53 3.32 21.75
C TYR A 270 4.88 3.81 21.20
N THR A 271 4.97 5.09 20.82
CA THR A 271 6.15 5.73 20.20
C THR A 271 6.50 5.21 18.79
N ILE A 272 5.56 4.52 18.14
CA ILE A 272 5.70 4.03 16.77
C ILE A 272 4.95 4.99 15.84
N THR A 273 5.62 5.38 14.77
CA THR A 273 5.08 6.18 13.66
C THR A 273 5.35 5.45 12.36
N GLY A 274 4.51 5.62 11.35
CA GLY A 274 4.64 4.85 10.11
C GLY A 274 4.10 3.43 10.28
N HIS A 275 4.59 2.54 9.45
CA HIS A 275 4.11 1.16 9.30
C HIS A 275 5.28 0.17 9.22
N PRO A 276 6.07 0.02 10.31
CA PRO A 276 7.25 -0.85 10.26
C PRO A 276 6.90 -2.28 9.85
N GLU A 277 7.83 -2.93 9.14
CA GLU A 277 7.73 -4.34 8.77
C GLU A 277 7.35 -5.25 9.96
N GLY A 278 6.51 -6.26 9.70
CA GLY A 278 6.09 -7.25 10.70
C GLY A 278 5.44 -6.67 11.96
N MET A 279 4.86 -5.47 11.89
CA MET A 279 4.25 -4.78 13.02
C MET A 279 2.88 -5.38 13.36
N LEU A 280 2.66 -5.63 14.66
CA LEU A 280 1.42 -6.24 15.17
C LEU A 280 0.43 -5.23 15.72
N LEU A 281 0.75 -3.93 15.67
CA LEU A 281 -0.12 -2.90 16.20
C LEU A 281 -1.46 -2.91 15.44
N PRO A 282 -2.60 -2.88 16.15
CA PRO A 282 -3.91 -2.80 15.51
C PRO A 282 -4.05 -1.60 14.56
N SER A 283 -3.44 -0.45 14.86
CA SER A 283 -3.47 0.73 13.98
C SER A 283 -2.73 0.54 12.66
N VAL A 284 -1.85 -0.44 12.57
CA VAL A 284 -1.09 -0.79 11.35
C VAL A 284 -1.67 -2.04 10.68
N ARG A 285 -2.24 -2.97 11.45
CA ARG A 285 -2.61 -4.29 10.92
C ARG A 285 -4.10 -4.59 10.92
N ARG A 286 -4.95 -3.75 11.50
CA ARG A 286 -6.40 -3.81 11.25
C ARG A 286 -6.74 -2.77 10.20
N VAL A 287 -7.31 -3.25 9.11
CA VAL A 287 -7.68 -2.47 7.93
C VAL A 287 -9.20 -2.40 7.80
N PRO A 288 -9.74 -1.32 7.21
CA PRO A 288 -11.18 -1.23 6.95
C PRO A 288 -11.63 -2.35 6.00
N TRP A 289 -12.91 -2.69 6.07
CA TRP A 289 -13.53 -3.62 5.14
C TRP A 289 -14.95 -3.13 4.85
N VAL A 290 -15.14 -2.49 3.71
CA VAL A 290 -16.45 -1.99 3.26
C VAL A 290 -16.88 -2.84 2.07
N THR A 291 -18.10 -3.39 2.13
CA THR A 291 -18.69 -4.12 1.02
C THR A 291 -19.79 -3.28 0.38
N THR A 292 -19.71 -3.13 -0.94
CA THR A 292 -20.66 -2.34 -1.74
C THR A 292 -20.80 -2.93 -3.15
N THR A 293 -21.42 -2.22 -4.07
CA THR A 293 -21.65 -2.59 -5.48
C THR A 293 -21.18 -1.47 -6.41
N ALA A 294 -20.82 -1.79 -7.64
CA ALA A 294 -20.55 -0.79 -8.68
C ALA A 294 -21.47 -0.98 -9.87
N THR A 295 -21.78 0.11 -10.58
CA THR A 295 -22.56 0.05 -11.83
C THR A 295 -22.02 1.09 -12.79
N ASP A 296 -21.66 0.66 -14.00
CA ASP A 296 -21.17 1.56 -15.02
C ASP A 296 -22.31 2.42 -15.59
N THR A 297 -22.29 3.71 -15.25
CA THR A 297 -23.24 4.70 -15.75
C THR A 297 -22.79 5.33 -17.07
N GLY A 298 -21.56 5.07 -17.53
CA GLY A 298 -21.00 5.62 -18.76
C GLY A 298 -20.80 7.13 -18.72
N THR A 299 -20.66 7.73 -17.53
CA THR A 299 -20.59 9.18 -17.34
C THR A 299 -19.16 9.72 -17.39
N PHE A 300 -18.18 8.85 -17.19
CA PHE A 300 -16.75 9.16 -17.24
C PHE A 300 -16.09 8.44 -18.42
N ASP A 301 -15.27 9.16 -19.18
CA ASP A 301 -14.44 8.63 -20.27
C ASP A 301 -12.97 8.88 -19.89
N PRO A 302 -12.18 7.83 -19.62
CA PRO A 302 -10.77 7.96 -19.27
C PRO A 302 -10.00 8.71 -20.38
N ASP A 303 -9.24 9.73 -20.01
CA ASP A 303 -8.48 10.55 -20.97
C ASP A 303 -6.96 10.52 -20.77
N GLY A 304 -6.49 9.83 -19.72
CA GLY A 304 -5.06 9.63 -19.46
C GLY A 304 -4.42 8.60 -20.40
N ASP A 305 -3.24 8.94 -20.93
CA ASP A 305 -2.40 8.03 -21.72
C ASP A 305 -1.36 7.36 -20.82
N TYR A 306 -1.69 6.18 -20.32
CA TYR A 306 -0.85 5.40 -19.40
C TYR A 306 -0.26 4.13 -20.04
N GLY A 307 -0.57 3.87 -21.31
CA GLY A 307 -0.28 2.61 -22.00
C GLY A 307 1.14 2.47 -22.55
N THR A 308 1.95 3.54 -22.51
CA THR A 308 3.36 3.51 -22.89
C THR A 308 4.21 4.30 -21.91
N ALA A 309 5.25 3.66 -21.36
CA ALA A 309 6.28 4.34 -20.60
C ALA A 309 6.89 5.47 -21.44
N SER A 310 6.93 6.67 -20.87
CA SER A 310 7.58 7.83 -21.50
C SER A 310 9.08 7.59 -21.63
N GLU A 311 9.78 8.34 -22.52
CA GLU A 311 11.25 8.24 -22.62
C GLU A 311 11.96 8.62 -21.30
N ASP A 312 11.27 9.37 -20.43
CA ASP A 312 11.66 9.62 -19.04
C ASP A 312 10.99 8.55 -18.16
N THR A 313 11.71 7.46 -17.91
CA THR A 313 11.30 6.40 -16.98
C THR A 313 11.74 6.78 -15.57
N THR A 314 10.81 6.84 -14.62
CA THR A 314 11.12 7.11 -13.19
C THR A 314 11.94 5.96 -12.62
N ASP A 315 13.02 6.27 -11.90
CA ASP A 315 13.77 5.24 -11.17
C ASP A 315 12.92 4.74 -9.99
N ILE A 316 12.86 3.43 -9.80
CA ILE A 316 12.07 2.82 -8.73
C ILE A 316 12.46 3.34 -7.34
N ASN A 317 13.74 3.62 -7.10
CA ASN A 317 14.18 4.15 -5.81
C ASN A 317 13.71 5.58 -5.61
N ASP A 318 13.72 6.40 -6.67
CA ASP A 318 13.21 7.78 -6.59
C ASP A 318 11.70 7.75 -6.28
N HIS A 319 10.95 6.85 -6.91
CA HIS A 319 9.53 6.68 -6.63
C HIS A 319 9.25 6.20 -5.19
N LEU A 320 9.99 5.20 -4.70
CA LEU A 320 9.83 4.70 -3.33
C LEU A 320 10.32 5.71 -2.27
N GLU A 321 11.33 6.53 -2.58
CA GLU A 321 11.76 7.63 -1.70
C GLU A 321 10.68 8.71 -1.59
N ASP A 322 10.03 9.07 -2.70
CA ASP A 322 8.94 10.05 -2.72
C ASP A 322 7.74 9.58 -1.89
N LEU A 323 7.45 8.28 -1.91
CA LEU A 323 6.45 7.66 -1.06
C LEU A 323 6.93 7.49 0.39
N GLY A 324 8.20 7.70 0.70
CA GLY A 324 8.74 7.57 2.04
C GLY A 324 8.97 6.11 2.49
N TYR A 325 9.06 5.18 1.55
CA TYR A 325 9.47 3.79 1.78
C TYR A 325 10.99 3.66 1.98
N LEU A 326 11.79 4.65 1.54
CA LEU A 326 13.25 4.70 1.69
C LEU A 326 13.78 5.74 2.72
#